data_AF-A0A6G2DNL2-F1
#
_entry.id   AF-A0A6G2DNL2-F1
#
_cell.length_a   1.000
_cell.length_b   1.000
_cell.length_c   1.000
_cell.angle_alpha   90.00
_cell.angle_beta   90.00
_cell.angle_gamma   90.00
#
_symmetry.space_group_name_H-M   'P 1'
#
loop_
_entity.id
_entity.type
_entity.pdbx_description
1 polymer ?
#
loop_
_entity_poly.entity_id
_entity_poly.type
_entity_poly.pdbx_seq_one_letter_code
_entity_poly.pdbx_strand_id
1 'polypeptide(L)' 'HVETQGTIGVENVLSQEQIDAADVVILAVDVKISGMERFECKKIIKVPTEVAVKSHNKLIAKAVEIVTK' A
#
# COMPACT_ATOMS: atom_id res chain seq x y z
N HIS A 1 2.43 -8.59 -0.03
CA HIS A 1 3.12 -8.27 1.25
C HIS A 1 2.37 -7.14 1.96
N VAL A 2 2.50 -7.04 3.29
CA VAL A 2 1.78 -6.03 4.11
C VAL A 2 2.73 -5.50 5.19
N GLU A 3 2.83 -4.18 5.31
CA GLU A 3 3.55 -3.45 6.37
C GLU A 3 2.53 -2.63 7.16
N THR A 4 2.73 -2.53 8.48
CA THR A 4 1.89 -1.73 9.38
C THR A 4 2.73 -0.72 10.15
N GLN A 5 2.30 0.54 10.16
CA GLN A 5 2.99 1.61 10.89
C GLN A 5 2.07 2.14 12.00
N GLY A 6 2.41 1.82 13.25
CA GLY A 6 1.70 2.25 14.45
C GLY A 6 2.54 3.17 15.32
N THR A 7 1.99 3.60 16.46
CA THR A 7 2.68 4.47 17.42
C THR A 7 3.91 3.81 18.06
N ILE A 8 3.88 2.49 18.19
CA ILE A 8 4.96 1.69 18.78
C ILE A 8 6.11 1.48 17.77
N GLY A 9 5.82 1.52 16.48
CA GLY A 9 6.82 1.31 15.43
C GLY A 9 6.23 0.74 14.14
N VAL A 10 7.12 0.27 13.27
CA VAL A 10 6.77 -0.40 12.01
C VAL A 10 6.93 -1.91 12.16
N GLU A 11 5.91 -2.65 11.77
CA GLU A 11 5.92 -4.12 11.74
C GLU A 11 5.81 -4.62 10.30
N ASN A 12 6.44 -5.77 10.03
CA ASN A 12 6.50 -6.40 8.71
C ASN A 12 7.01 -5.44 7.62
N VAL A 13 8.10 -4.73 7.93
CA VAL A 13 8.72 -3.75 7.02
C VAL A 13 8.93 -4.37 5.65
N LEU A 14 8.41 -3.72 4.61
CA LEU A 14 8.61 -4.17 3.23
C LEU A 14 10.07 -4.00 2.85
N SER A 15 10.69 -5.08 2.36
CA SER A 15 12.03 -5.00 1.79
C SER A 15 11.99 -4.31 0.43
N GLN A 16 13.12 -3.74 0.03
CA GLN A 16 13.24 -3.08 -1.28
C GLN A 16 12.90 -4.04 -2.42
N GLU A 17 13.36 -5.29 -2.35
CA GLU A 17 13.04 -6.33 -3.33
C GLU A 17 11.54 -6.61 -3.46
N GLN A 18 10.81 -6.61 -2.34
CA GLN A 18 9.34 -6.79 -2.35
C GLN A 18 8.63 -5.60 -2.99
N ILE A 19 9.15 -4.39 -2.77
CA ILE A 19 8.61 -3.18 -3.38
C ILE A 19 8.90 -3.19 -4.88
N ASP A 20 10.13 -3.50 -5.28
CA ASP A 20 10.55 -3.57 -6.68
C ASP A 20 9.81 -4.66 -7.46
N ALA A 21 9.52 -5.81 -6.84
CA ALA A 21 8.72 -6.86 -7.45
C ALA A 21 7.22 -6.53 -7.50
N ALA A 22 6.74 -5.53 -6.75
CA ALA A 22 5.32 -5.19 -6.73
C ALA A 22 4.91 -4.36 -7.96
N ASP A 23 3.81 -4.75 -8.60
CA ASP A 23 3.18 -3.99 -9.69
C ASP A 23 2.43 -2.75 -9.18
N VAL A 24 1.92 -2.81 -7.96
CA VAL A 24 1.09 -1.77 -7.34
C VAL A 24 1.29 -1.74 -5.83
N VAL A 25 1.28 -0.53 -5.26
CA VAL A 25 1.37 -0.29 -3.82
C VAL A 25 0.05 0.30 -3.35
N ILE A 26 -0.58 -0.34 -2.37
CA ILE A 26 -1.82 0.14 -1.75
C ILE A 26 -1.47 0.78 -0.40
N LEU A 27 -1.70 2.08 -0.29
CA LEU A 27 -1.54 2.85 0.95
C LEU A 27 -2.91 3.01 1.62
N ALA A 28 -3.23 2.08 2.51
CA ALA A 28 -4.39 2.15 3.38
C ALA A 28 -4.03 2.93 4.66
N VAL A 29 -4.11 4.27 4.61
CA VAL A 29 -3.60 5.15 5.69
C VAL A 29 -4.51 6.36 5.91
N ASP A 30 -4.78 6.68 7.18
CA ASP A 30 -5.50 7.91 7.57
C ASP A 30 -4.56 9.03 8.03
N VAL A 31 -3.31 8.67 8.35
CA VAL A 31 -2.26 9.59 8.80
C VAL A 31 -1.04 9.49 7.89
N LYS A 32 -0.11 10.44 8.03
CA LYS A 32 1.18 10.37 7.32
C LYS A 32 1.98 9.18 7.83
N ILE A 33 2.54 8.43 6.89
CA ILE A 33 3.48 7.33 7.14
C ILE A 33 4.88 7.74 6.71
N SER A 34 5.88 7.10 7.29
CA SER A 34 7.29 7.33 6.99
C SER A 34 7.77 6.47 5.82
N GLY A 35 8.83 6.90 5.13
CA GLY A 35 9.49 6.13 4.07
C GLY A 35 8.68 6.02 2.78
N MET A 36 7.90 7.06 2.45
CA MET A 36 7.14 7.12 1.19
C MET A 36 8.03 7.17 -0.06
N GLU A 37 9.26 7.67 0.08
CA GLU A 37 10.28 7.70 -0.99
C GLU A 37 10.52 6.32 -1.63
N ARG A 38 10.40 5.24 -0.84
CA ARG A 38 10.56 3.86 -1.31
C ARG A 38 9.53 3.47 -2.38
N PHE A 39 8.39 4.17 -2.43
CA PHE A 39 7.26 3.85 -3.31
C PHE A 39 7.13 4.79 -4.51
N GLU A 40 8.00 5.79 -4.69
CA GLU A 40 7.83 6.84 -5.72
C GLU A 40 7.79 6.31 -7.15
N CYS A 41 8.52 5.22 -7.44
CA CYS A 41 8.53 4.59 -8.76
C CYS A 41 7.38 3.60 -8.98
N LYS A 42 6.40 3.50 -8.07
CA LYS A 42 5.34 2.50 -8.11
C LYS A 42 3.98 3.12 -8.39
N LYS A 43 3.07 2.31 -8.98
CA LYS A 43 1.66 2.67 -9.11
C LYS A 43 1.06 2.69 -7.69
N ILE A 44 0.73 3.87 -7.16
CA ILE A 44 0.21 4.02 -5.80
C ILE A 44 -1.32 4.18 -5.81
N ILE A 45 -2.00 3.40 -4.97
CA ILE A 45 -3.42 3.56 -4.64
C ILE A 45 -3.53 3.96 -3.18
N LYS A 46 -3.86 5.22 -2.92
CA LYS A 46 -4.07 5.72 -1.56
C LYS A 46 -5.55 5.70 -1.21
N VAL A 47 -5.89 5.08 -0.09
CA VAL A 47 -7.25 5.03 0.46
C VAL A 47 -7.24 5.14 2.00
N PRO A 48 -8.33 5.59 2.63
CA PRO A 48 -8.51 5.49 4.08
C PRO A 48 -8.45 4.03 4.55
N THR A 49 -8.00 3.77 5.78
CA THR A 49 -7.95 2.39 6.31
C THR A 49 -9.34 1.77 6.33
N GLU A 50 -10.38 2.57 6.64
CA GLU A 50 -11.76 2.12 6.64
C GLU A 50 -12.18 1.53 5.28
N VAL A 51 -11.72 2.11 4.17
CA VAL A 51 -12.04 1.60 2.82
C VAL A 51 -11.37 0.26 2.56
N ALA A 52 -10.12 0.10 3.02
CA ALA A 52 -9.43 -1.19 2.92
C ALA A 52 -10.15 -2.28 3.73
N VAL A 53 -10.75 -1.94 4.87
CA VAL A 53 -11.48 -2.89 5.72
C VAL A 53 -12.90 -3.16 5.22
N LYS A 54 -13.67 -2.15 4.81
CA LYS A 54 -15.08 -2.32 4.41
C LYS A 54 -15.25 -2.68 2.93
N SER A 55 -14.25 -2.42 2.11
CA SER A 55 -14.35 -2.51 0.64
C SER A 55 -13.10 -3.11 0.00
N HIS A 56 -12.43 -4.04 0.69
CA HIS A 56 -11.26 -4.77 0.20
C HIS A 56 -11.46 -5.34 -1.21
N ASN A 57 -12.61 -5.94 -1.51
CA ASN A 57 -12.86 -6.55 -2.82
C ASN A 57 -12.82 -5.52 -3.96
N LYS A 58 -13.44 -4.35 -3.75
CA LYS A 58 -13.42 -3.25 -4.73
C LYS A 58 -12.02 -2.66 -4.86
N LEU A 59 -11.29 -2.56 -3.75
CA LEU A 59 -9.93 -2.04 -3.73
C LEU A 59 -8.98 -2.92 -4.55
N ILE A 60 -9.07 -4.25 -4.38
CA ILE A 60 -8.27 -5.20 -5.16
C ILE A 60 -8.67 -5.16 -6.63
N ALA A 61 -9.96 -5.13 -6.97
CA ALA A 61 -10.41 -5.01 -8.36
C ALA A 61 -9.84 -3.76 -9.04
N LYS A 62 -9.86 -2.61 -8.35
CA LYS A 62 -9.25 -1.37 -8.83
C LYS A 62 -7.74 -1.49 -9.00
N ALA A 63 -7.06 -2.18 -8.09
CA ALA A 63 -5.63 -2.43 -8.19
C ALA A 63 -5.27 -3.26 -9.42
N VAL A 64 -6.03 -4.32 -9.69
CA VAL A 64 -5.86 -5.14 -10.91
C VAL A 64 -6.10 -4.30 -12.16
N GLU A 65 -7.17 -3.49 -12.21
CA GLU A 65 -7.46 -2.65 -13.37
C GLU A 65 -6.32 -1.65 -13.67
N ILE A 66 -5.73 -1.07 -12.63
CA ILE A 66 -4.61 -0.13 -12.76
C ILE A 66 -3.32 -0.82 -13.25
N VAL A 67 -3.10 -2.08 -12.89
CA VAL A 67 -1.93 -2.85 -13.34
C VAL A 67 -2.08 -3.28 -14.81
N THR A 68 -3.29 -3.67 -15.22
CA THR A 68 -3.58 -4.15 -16.58
C THR A 68 -3.73 -3.02 -17.62
N LYS A 69 -3.90 -1.77 -17.17
CA LYS A 69 -3.81 -0.57 -18.02
C LYS A 69 -2.38 -0.05 -18.15
#